data_AF-A0A920MNS6-F1
#
_entry.id   AF-A0A920MNS6-F1
#
_cell.length_a   1.000
_cell.length_b   1.000
_cell.length_c   1.000
_cell.angle_alpha   90.00
_cell.angle_beta   90.00
_cell.angle_gamma   90.00
#
_symmetry.space_group_name_H-M   'P 1'
#
loop_
_entity.id
_entity.type
_entity.pdbx_description
1 polymer ?
#
loop_
_entity_poly.entity_id
_entity_poly.type
_entity_poly.pdbx_seq_one_letter_code
_entity_poly.pdbx_strand_id
1 'polypeptide(L)'
;MIAKEKFGLLMMFILFFSIVYLFLDDSHFSGINTLEEMIRNEVLQKKIDPIVEKEVQENFEDNEEKEIQKKAEEITEDLEKEEVIVNLAKPTLFDRFFKRMYFSFVTGTTLGYGDIFPASILCKSITIIQLTATILLLIV
;
A
#
# COMPACT_ATOMS: atom_id res chain seq x y z
N MET A 1 34.65 -1.50 17.14
CA MET A 1 33.56 -1.18 18.09
C MET A 1 32.73 -0.02 17.54
N ILE A 2 33.35 1.13 17.27
CA ILE A 2 32.73 2.35 16.71
C ILE A 2 31.86 2.09 15.46
N ALA A 3 32.34 1.35 14.46
CA ALA A 3 31.57 1.10 13.23
C ALA A 3 30.27 0.30 13.47
N LYS A 4 30.27 -0.63 14.45
CA LYS A 4 29.06 -1.38 14.83
C LYS A 4 28.04 -0.49 15.53
N GLU A 5 28.52 0.42 16.38
CA GLU A 5 27.68 1.40 17.07
C GLU A 5 27.04 2.39 16.08
N LYS A 6 27.81 2.92 15.13
CA LYS A 6 27.30 3.79 14.06
C LYS A 6 26.26 3.10 13.20
N PHE A 7 26.51 1.85 12.80
CA PHE A 7 25.53 1.05 12.07
C PHE A 7 24.25 0.82 12.87
N GLY A 8 24.36 0.50 14.16
CA GLY A 8 23.20 0.37 15.04
C GLY A 8 22.40 1.66 15.18
N LEU A 9 23.08 2.80 15.28
CA LEU A 9 22.45 4.12 15.39
C LEU A 9 21.74 4.53 14.08
N LEU A 10 22.33 4.20 12.93
CA LEU A 10 21.69 4.35 11.62
C LEU A 10 20.41 3.53 11.51
N MET A 11 20.45 2.26 11.91
CA MET A 11 19.27 1.39 11.92
C MET A 11 18.17 1.91 12.84
N MET A 12 18.53 2.44 14.02
CA MET A 12 17.59 3.09 14.92
C MET A 12 16.96 4.35 14.30
N PHE A 13 17.75 5.16 13.59
CA PHE A 13 17.25 6.34 12.87
C PHE A 13 16.26 5.96 11.76
N ILE A 14 16.57 4.92 10.98
CA ILE A 14 15.67 4.40 9.94
C ILE A 14 14.36 3.94 10.57
N LEU A 15 14.40 3.16 11.65
CA LEU A 15 13.19 2.72 12.34
C LEU A 15 12.37 3.89 12.90
N PHE A 16 13.05 4.89 13.49
CA PHE A 16 12.39 6.11 13.98
C PHE A 16 11.67 6.85 12.85
N PHE A 17 12.34 7.13 11.74
CA PHE A 17 11.70 7.80 10.60
C PHE A 17 10.64 6.94 9.92
N SER A 18 10.76 5.62 9.93
CA SER A 18 9.71 4.70 9.45
C SER A 18 8.41 4.90 10.22
N ILE A 19 8.49 5.04 11.55
CA ILE A 19 7.33 5.34 12.41
C ILE A 19 6.81 6.75 12.12
N VAL A 20 7.68 7.75 11.98
CA VAL A 20 7.27 9.13 11.63
C VAL A 20 6.50 9.14 10.31
N TYR A 21 6.98 8.44 9.29
CA TYR A 21 6.31 8.37 7.98
C TYR A 21 5.00 7.57 8.00
N LEU A 22 4.78 6.70 9.01
CA LEU A 22 3.51 5.98 9.14
C LEU A 22 2.34 6.94 9.38
N PHE A 23 2.58 8.04 10.09
CA PHE A 23 1.61 9.12 10.31
C PHE A 23 1.27 9.89 9.02
N LEU A 24 2.01 9.69 7.92
CA LEU A 24 1.70 10.26 6.62
C LEU A 24 0.92 9.26 5.77
N ASP A 25 -0.20 9.72 5.23
CA ASP A 25 -1.00 8.96 4.26
C ASP A 25 -0.31 8.82 2.90
N ASP A 26 -0.82 7.89 2.08
CA ASP A 26 -0.21 7.57 0.78
C ASP A 26 -0.19 8.76 -0.19
N SER A 27 -1.09 9.73 -0.02
CA SER A 27 -1.11 10.98 -0.80
C SER A 27 0.15 11.83 -0.66
N HIS A 28 0.92 11.63 0.41
CA HIS A 28 2.17 12.34 0.63
C HIS A 28 3.34 11.77 -0.18
N PHE A 29 3.19 10.57 -0.72
CA PHE A 29 4.18 9.82 -1.48
C PHE A 29 3.72 9.63 -2.92
N SER A 30 4.68 9.49 -3.83
CA SER A 30 4.43 9.16 -5.22
C SER A 30 5.59 8.33 -5.77
N GLY A 31 5.47 7.82 -6.98
CA GLY A 31 6.50 7.04 -7.64
C GLY A 31 5.96 5.93 -8.51
N ILE A 32 6.87 5.17 -9.11
CA ILE A 32 6.55 4.04 -10.00
C ILE A 32 5.68 3.03 -9.26
N ASN A 33 5.95 2.79 -7.97
CA ASN A 33 5.15 1.86 -7.18
C ASN A 33 3.68 2.33 -7.03
N THR A 34 3.44 3.63 -6.85
CA THR A 34 2.08 4.17 -6.79
C THR A 34 1.35 4.04 -8.14
N LEU A 35 2.09 4.15 -9.25
CA LEU A 35 1.53 3.94 -10.59
C LEU A 35 1.20 2.47 -10.85
N GLU A 36 2.07 1.54 -10.45
CA GLU A 36 1.80 0.11 -10.53
C GLU A 36 0.52 -0.26 -9.75
N GLU A 37 0.35 0.30 -8.55
CA GLU A 37 -0.86 0.08 -7.74
C GLU A 37 -2.12 0.62 -8.40
N MET A 38 -2.07 1.82 -9.00
CA MET A 38 -3.21 2.35 -9.75
C MET A 38 -3.56 1.46 -10.95
N ILE A 39 -2.57 1.04 -11.75
CA ILE A 39 -2.79 0.15 -12.90
C ILE A 39 -3.36 -1.19 -12.45
N ARG A 40 -2.81 -1.78 -11.39
CA ARG A 40 -3.30 -3.03 -10.81
C ARG A 40 -4.76 -2.90 -10.39
N ASN A 41 -5.10 -1.84 -9.68
CA ASN A 41 -6.47 -1.59 -9.23
C ASN A 41 -7.44 -1.38 -10.41
N GLU A 42 -7.03 -0.64 -11.44
CA GLU A 42 -7.85 -0.44 -12.64
C GLU A 42 -8.07 -1.75 -13.42
N VAL A 43 -7.04 -2.59 -13.54
CA VAL A 43 -7.15 -3.92 -14.18
C VAL A 43 -8.04 -4.85 -13.36
N LEU A 44 -7.98 -4.79 -12.02
CA LEU A 44 -8.86 -5.56 -11.15
C LEU A 44 -10.32 -5.10 -11.33
N GLN A 45 -10.61 -3.80 -11.28
CA GLN A 45 -11.96 -3.27 -11.51
C GLN A 45 -12.51 -3.68 -12.88
N LYS A 46 -11.73 -3.51 -13.96
CA LYS A 46 -12.14 -3.93 -15.31
C LYS A 46 -12.45 -5.43 -15.45
N LYS A 47 -11.88 -6.28 -14.59
CA LYS A 47 -12.21 -7.71 -14.56
C LYS A 47 -13.49 -7.98 -13.77
N ILE A 48 -13.74 -7.20 -12.71
CA ILE A 48 -14.89 -7.36 -11.81
C ILE A 48 -16.17 -6.80 -12.44
N ASP A 49 -16.11 -5.59 -13.02
CA ASP A 49 -17.27 -4.92 -13.63
C ASP A 49 -18.09 -5.82 -14.59
N PRO A 50 -17.49 -6.55 -15.55
CA PRO A 50 -18.23 -7.42 -16.45
C PRO A 50 -18.72 -8.73 -15.81
N ILE A 51 -18.12 -9.17 -14.69
CA ILE A 51 -18.60 -10.33 -13.94
C ILE A 51 -19.88 -9.93 -13.19
N VAL A 52 -19.84 -8.80 -12.49
CA VAL A 52 -20.99 -8.22 -11.79
C VAL A 52 -22.13 -7.91 -12.77
N GLU A 53 -21.86 -7.28 -13.92
CA GLU A 53 -22.90 -6.99 -14.91
C GLU A 53 -23.53 -8.25 -15.51
N LYS A 54 -22.74 -9.30 -15.78
CA LYS A 54 -23.25 -10.58 -16.31
C LYS A 54 -24.07 -11.34 -15.29
N GLU A 55 -23.60 -11.41 -14.05
CA GLU A 55 -24.35 -12.09 -12.98
C GLU A 55 -25.63 -11.36 -12.60
N VAL A 56 -25.65 -10.02 -12.68
CA VAL A 56 -26.86 -9.22 -12.51
C VAL A 56 -27.81 -9.47 -13.70
N GLN A 57 -27.35 -9.45 -14.95
CA GLN A 57 -28.24 -9.64 -16.10
C GLN A 57 -28.79 -11.07 -16.23
N GLU A 58 -28.02 -12.11 -15.93
CA GLU A 58 -28.48 -13.51 -16.07
C GLU A 58 -29.49 -13.94 -14.98
N ASN A 59 -29.57 -13.24 -13.84
CA ASN A 59 -30.40 -13.66 -12.70
C ASN A 59 -31.70 -12.85 -12.49
N PHE A 60 -31.99 -11.83 -13.30
CA PHE A 60 -33.23 -11.03 -13.19
C PHE A 60 -34.34 -11.40 -14.19
N GLU A 61 -34.18 -12.43 -15.02
CA GLU A 61 -35.26 -12.97 -15.86
C GLU A 61 -35.76 -14.35 -15.34
N ASP A 62 -37.02 -14.33 -14.87
CA ASP A 62 -37.96 -15.44 -14.62
C ASP A 62 -37.84 -16.33 -13.35
N ASN A 63 -38.41 -15.80 -12.26
CA ASN A 63 -39.44 -16.36 -11.37
C ASN A 63 -39.63 -17.89 -11.21
N GLU A 64 -38.94 -18.52 -10.22
CA GLU A 64 -39.46 -19.64 -9.39
C GLU A 64 -38.87 -19.58 -7.95
N GLU A 65 -39.70 -19.21 -6.96
CA GLU A 65 -39.36 -18.79 -5.57
C GLU A 65 -38.49 -19.74 -4.71
N LYS A 66 -38.26 -21.00 -5.08
CA LYS A 66 -37.52 -21.98 -4.25
C LYS A 66 -36.10 -22.28 -4.73
N GLU A 67 -35.84 -22.20 -6.03
CA GLU A 67 -34.48 -22.25 -6.59
C GLU A 67 -33.77 -20.91 -6.41
N ILE A 68 -34.53 -19.81 -6.40
CA ILE A 68 -34.04 -18.45 -6.11
C ILE A 68 -33.40 -18.37 -4.73
N GLN A 69 -33.93 -19.08 -3.72
CA GLN A 69 -33.43 -18.95 -2.34
C GLN A 69 -32.10 -19.68 -2.12
N LYS A 70 -31.93 -20.86 -2.73
CA LYS A 70 -30.66 -21.61 -2.71
C LYS A 70 -29.58 -20.95 -3.55
N LYS A 71 -29.94 -20.43 -4.73
CA LYS A 71 -29.01 -19.69 -5.58
C LYS A 71 -28.69 -18.31 -5.02
N ALA A 72 -29.64 -17.64 -4.35
CA ALA A 72 -29.35 -16.41 -3.63
C ALA A 72 -28.33 -16.64 -2.51
N GLU A 73 -28.38 -17.77 -1.80
CA GLU A 73 -27.38 -18.15 -0.80
C GLU A 73 -25.99 -18.42 -1.43
N GLU A 74 -25.92 -19.13 -2.56
CA GLU A 74 -24.67 -19.35 -3.31
C GLU A 74 -24.09 -18.04 -3.89
N ILE A 75 -24.94 -17.17 -4.45
CA ILE A 75 -24.57 -15.86 -4.98
C ILE A 75 -24.11 -14.94 -3.84
N THR A 76 -24.75 -14.97 -2.67
CA THR A 76 -24.23 -14.22 -1.50
C THR A 76 -22.90 -14.75 -1.02
N GLU A 77 -22.65 -16.07 -1.07
CA GLU A 77 -21.35 -16.63 -0.71
C GLU A 77 -20.26 -16.24 -1.71
N ASP A 78 -20.56 -16.22 -3.01
CA ASP A 78 -19.57 -15.89 -4.05
C ASP A 78 -19.32 -14.38 -4.11
N LEU A 79 -20.35 -13.54 -3.91
CA LEU A 79 -20.20 -12.10 -3.66
C LEU A 79 -19.41 -11.83 -2.37
N GLU A 80 -19.66 -12.58 -1.29
CA GLU A 80 -18.87 -12.48 -0.07
C GLU A 80 -17.42 -12.90 -0.32
N LYS A 81 -17.16 -13.97 -1.08
CA LYS A 81 -15.79 -14.38 -1.44
C LYS A 81 -15.10 -13.32 -2.31
N GLU A 82 -15.81 -12.68 -3.23
CA GLU A 82 -15.25 -11.64 -4.10
C GLU A 82 -15.06 -10.31 -3.36
N GLU A 83 -16.00 -9.89 -2.51
CA GLU A 83 -15.83 -8.79 -1.55
C GLU A 83 -14.70 -9.08 -0.54
N VAL A 84 -14.52 -10.35 -0.13
CA VAL A 84 -13.41 -10.79 0.71
C VAL A 84 -12.09 -10.69 -0.05
N ILE A 85 -12.03 -11.06 -1.34
CA ILE A 85 -10.84 -10.84 -2.17
C ILE A 85 -10.53 -9.35 -2.34
N VAL A 86 -11.55 -8.50 -2.51
CA VAL A 86 -11.41 -7.04 -2.58
C VAL A 86 -10.96 -6.42 -1.25
N ASN A 87 -11.47 -6.92 -0.11
CA ASN A 87 -11.03 -6.49 1.21
C ASN A 87 -9.64 -7.05 1.58
N LEU A 88 -9.25 -8.23 1.06
CA LEU A 88 -7.88 -8.74 1.13
C LEU A 88 -6.91 -7.89 0.29
N ALA A 89 -7.38 -7.33 -0.83
CA ALA A 89 -6.58 -6.49 -1.71
C ALA A 89 -6.39 -5.04 -1.19
N LYS A 90 -7.15 -4.62 -0.16
CA LYS A 90 -6.90 -3.33 0.50
C LYS A 90 -5.53 -3.40 1.21
N PRO A 91 -4.68 -2.37 1.05
CA PRO A 91 -3.38 -2.36 1.69
C PRO A 91 -3.57 -2.46 3.20
N THR A 92 -2.99 -3.51 3.79
CA THR A 92 -3.04 -3.69 5.24
C THR A 92 -2.15 -2.64 5.91
N LEU A 93 -2.37 -2.41 7.22
CA LEU A 93 -1.48 -1.54 8.00
C LEU A 93 -0.02 -2.00 7.95
N PHE A 94 0.20 -3.31 7.82
CA PHE A 94 1.51 -3.91 7.68
C PHE A 94 2.14 -3.53 6.33
N ASP A 95 1.40 -3.63 5.23
CA ASP A 95 1.90 -3.23 3.90
C ASP A 95 2.28 -1.75 3.87
N ARG A 96 1.44 -0.90 4.45
CA ARG A 96 1.71 0.54 4.55
C ARG A 96 2.96 0.79 5.38
N PHE A 97 3.12 0.14 6.53
CA PHE A 97 4.33 0.26 7.35
C PHE A 97 5.59 -0.17 6.59
N PHE A 98 5.55 -1.29 5.87
CA PHE A 98 6.71 -1.78 5.12
C PHE A 98 7.07 -0.86 3.96
N LYS A 99 6.10 -0.26 3.26
CA LYS A 99 6.38 0.78 2.25
C LYS A 99 7.09 1.99 2.86
N ARG A 100 6.64 2.46 4.04
CA ARG A 100 7.27 3.59 4.74
C ARG A 100 8.66 3.25 5.26
N MET A 101 8.84 2.05 5.78
CA MET A 101 10.12 1.55 6.24
C MET A 101 11.11 1.38 5.10
N TYR A 102 10.67 0.83 3.97
CA TYR A 102 11.45 0.76 2.75
C TYR A 102 11.91 2.15 2.30
N PHE A 103 10.99 3.12 2.20
CA PHE A 103 11.32 4.51 1.85
C PHE A 103 12.34 5.13 2.82
N SER A 104 12.12 4.94 4.12
CA SER A 104 13.05 5.41 5.14
C SER A 104 14.43 4.75 5.02
N PHE A 105 14.47 3.46 4.73
CA PHE A 105 15.71 2.71 4.56
C PHE A 105 16.51 3.22 3.37
N VAL A 106 15.90 3.31 2.18
CA VAL A 106 16.61 3.75 0.95
C VAL A 106 17.05 5.21 1.04
N THR A 107 16.31 6.05 1.76
CA THR A 107 16.67 7.44 2.05
C THR A 107 17.81 7.52 3.06
N GLY A 108 17.71 6.77 4.17
CA GLY A 108 18.69 6.74 5.25
C GLY A 108 19.99 6.03 4.86
N THR A 109 19.99 5.15 3.88
CA THR A 109 21.23 4.61 3.30
C THR A 109 21.75 5.46 2.14
N THR A 110 21.08 6.57 1.82
CA THR A 110 21.42 7.49 0.70
C THR A 110 21.43 6.81 -0.68
N LEU A 111 20.73 5.67 -0.82
CA LEU A 111 20.60 4.97 -2.11
C LEU A 111 19.61 5.68 -3.03
N GLY A 112 18.42 6.00 -2.51
CA GLY A 112 17.40 6.78 -3.21
C GLY A 112 17.01 6.24 -4.59
N TYR A 113 16.48 5.00 -4.66
CA TYR A 113 16.09 4.38 -5.94
C TYR A 113 15.07 5.19 -6.77
N GLY A 114 14.24 6.01 -6.12
CA GLY A 114 13.31 6.93 -6.78
C GLY A 114 11.99 6.28 -7.24
N ASP A 115 11.81 5.00 -6.98
CA ASP A 115 10.55 4.25 -7.14
C ASP A 115 9.46 4.71 -6.15
N ILE A 116 9.86 5.27 -5.01
CA ILE A 116 9.03 6.04 -4.08
C ILE A 116 9.76 7.36 -3.75
N PHE A 117 9.06 8.48 -3.87
CA PHE A 117 9.57 9.81 -3.55
C PHE A 117 8.52 10.68 -2.83
N PRO A 118 8.94 11.66 -2.02
CA PRO A 118 8.01 12.54 -1.31
C PRO A 118 7.37 13.52 -2.28
N ALA A 119 6.03 13.52 -2.38
CA ALA A 119 5.28 14.41 -3.26
C ALA A 119 4.94 15.73 -2.56
N SER A 120 4.41 15.63 -1.33
CA SER A 120 3.96 16.78 -0.54
C SER A 120 5.12 17.56 0.07
N ILE A 121 4.88 18.85 0.34
CA ILE A 121 5.86 19.74 1.00
C ILE A 121 6.23 19.20 2.39
N LEU A 122 5.24 18.76 3.17
CA LEU A 122 5.45 18.23 4.52
C LEU A 122 6.33 16.98 4.50
N CYS A 123 6.06 16.04 3.60
CA CYS A 123 6.90 14.84 3.46
C CYS A 123 8.31 15.20 3.02
N LYS A 124 8.46 16.13 2.05
CA LYS A 124 9.77 16.62 1.61
C LYS A 124 10.57 17.21 2.76
N SER A 125 9.94 18.00 3.64
CA SER A 125 10.61 18.57 4.81
C SER A 125 11.13 17.48 5.76
N ILE A 126 10.32 16.46 6.06
CA ILE A 126 10.74 15.34 6.91
C ILE A 126 11.89 14.56 6.26
N THR A 127 11.81 14.30 4.95
CA THR A 127 12.87 13.62 4.18
C THR A 127 14.18 14.41 4.21
N ILE A 128 14.13 15.73 4.07
CA ILE A 128 15.32 16.58 4.20
C ILE A 128 15.92 16.46 5.60
N ILE A 129 15.11 16.52 6.66
CA ILE A 129 15.58 16.38 8.05
C ILE A 129 16.25 15.02 8.25
N GLN A 130 15.63 13.92 7.76
CA GLN A 130 16.22 12.59 7.82
C GLN A 130 17.57 12.53 7.11
N LEU A 131 17.64 13.06 5.89
CA LEU A 131 18.85 13.03 5.08
C LEU A 131 19.98 13.83 5.74
N THR A 132 19.68 15.03 6.24
CA THR A 132 20.64 15.84 6.98
C THR A 132 21.15 15.11 8.22
N ALA A 133 20.26 14.51 9.02
CA ALA A 133 20.66 13.77 10.21
C ALA A 133 21.51 12.52 9.88
N THR A 134 21.17 11.83 8.80
CA THR A 134 21.92 10.68 8.28
C THR A 134 23.34 11.08 7.86
N ILE A 135 23.48 12.17 7.11
CA ILE A 135 24.78 12.68 6.68
C ILE A 135 25.64 13.06 7.89
N LEU A 136 25.07 13.74 8.88
CA LEU A 136 25.77 14.08 10.11
C LEU A 136 26.25 12.83 10.87
N LEU A 137 25.42 11.79 10.95
CA LEU A 137 25.75 10.51 11.58
C LEU A 137 26.87 9.76 10.86
N LEU A 138 26.92 9.82 9.52
CA LEU A 138 27.98 9.17 8.75
C LEU A 138 29.32 9.89 8.88
N ILE A 139 29.30 11.23 8.96
CA ILE A 139 30.51 12.06 9.07
C ILE A 139 31.11 11.97 10.47
N VAL A 140 30.29 12.10 11.52
CA VAL A 140 30.72 12.05 12.93
C VAL A 140 31.01 10.62 13.33
#